data_AF-A0A932L3P5-F1
#
_entry.id   AF-A0A932L3P5-F1
#
_cell.length_a   1.000
_cell.length_b   1.000
_cell.length_c   1.000
_cell.angle_alpha   90.00
_cell.angle_beta   90.00
_cell.angle_gamma   90.00
#
_symmetry.space_group_name_H-M   'P 1'
#
loop_
_entity.id
_entity.type
_entity.pdbx_description
1 polymer ?
#
loop_
_entity_poly.entity_id
_entity_poly.type
_entity_poly.pdbx_seq_one_letter_code
_entity_poly.pdbx_strand_id
1 'polypeptide(L)'
;MDFPPEHYFQTATQRMRQAQYLYQEGSSFALAIYVGGVAVECLLRAFKGQRDSTFDEKHHLLRLFAASGMLRVDRDQLRAQQWTDARIDVHLRTLQVAANEIFRLWDNNYRFASEERLRAHLKKITGYQKIKGDYLKEQARQFLNSAQTFIDKGVVQWQL
;
A
#
# COMPACT_ATOMS: atom_id res chain seq x y z
N MET A 1 5.11 -22.58 -7.48
CA MET A 1 4.82 -22.54 -6.03
C MET A 1 3.56 -21.72 -5.90
N ASP A 2 2.49 -22.35 -5.43
CA ASP A 2 1.23 -21.65 -5.19
C ASP A 2 1.26 -21.09 -3.77
N PHE A 3 0.90 -19.82 -3.62
CA PHE A 3 0.92 -19.13 -2.33
C PHE A 3 -0.53 -18.93 -1.86
N PRO A 4 -0.91 -19.47 -0.69
CA PRO A 4 -2.24 -19.24 -0.15
C PRO A 4 -2.37 -17.78 0.37
N PRO A 5 -3.59 -17.26 0.55
CA PRO A 5 -3.85 -15.89 0.98
C PRO A 5 -3.05 -15.45 2.23
N GLU A 6 -2.88 -16.35 3.19
CA GLU A 6 -2.18 -16.11 4.45
C GLU A 6 -0.69 -15.81 4.22
N HIS A 7 -0.08 -16.46 3.23
CA HIS A 7 1.33 -16.21 2.89
C HIS A 7 1.49 -14.81 2.28
N TYR A 8 0.55 -14.36 1.46
CA TYR A 8 0.53 -12.99 0.95
C TYR A 8 0.36 -11.98 2.10
N PHE A 9 -0.54 -12.26 3.05
CA PHE A 9 -0.73 -11.42 4.22
C PHE A 9 0.54 -11.29 5.07
N GLN A 10 1.19 -12.42 5.40
CA GLN A 10 2.46 -12.43 6.13
C GLN A 10 3.54 -11.66 5.37
N THR A 11 3.66 -11.90 4.06
CA THR A 11 4.63 -11.22 3.20
C THR A 11 4.40 -9.72 3.17
N ALA A 12 3.15 -9.25 3.15
CA ALA A 12 2.82 -7.82 3.19
C ALA A 12 3.43 -7.14 4.41
N THR A 13 3.24 -7.72 5.60
CA THR A 13 3.80 -7.16 6.84
C THR A 13 5.33 -7.18 6.86
N GLN A 14 5.96 -8.23 6.35
CA GLN A 14 7.42 -8.34 6.25
C GLN A 14 8.00 -7.32 5.28
N ARG A 15 7.40 -7.16 4.09
CA ARG A 15 7.82 -6.18 3.08
C ARG A 15 7.67 -4.76 3.60
N MET A 16 6.59 -4.45 4.33
CA MET A 16 6.42 -3.12 4.91
C MET A 16 7.53 -2.80 5.93
N ARG A 17 7.90 -3.76 6.79
CA ARG A 17 9.04 -3.60 7.71
C ARG A 17 10.37 -3.39 6.99
N GLN A 18 10.61 -4.14 5.91
CA GLN A 18 11.82 -3.98 5.08
C GLN A 18 11.86 -2.62 4.39
N ALA A 19 10.72 -2.12 3.89
CA ALA A 19 10.62 -0.80 3.30
C ALA A 19 10.96 0.31 4.31
N GLN A 20 10.45 0.20 5.55
CA GLN A 20 10.79 1.13 6.63
C GLN A 20 12.28 1.09 6.98
N TYR A 21 12.87 -0.11 7.06
CA TYR A 21 14.30 -0.27 7.30
C TYR A 21 15.15 0.43 6.23
N LEU A 22 14.85 0.17 4.95
CA LEU A 22 15.56 0.80 3.82
C LEU A 22 15.46 2.34 3.83
N TYR A 23 14.29 2.86 4.21
CA TYR A 23 14.10 4.30 4.35
C TYR A 23 14.93 4.89 5.50
N GLN A 24 15.00 4.19 6.64
CA GLN A 24 15.75 4.63 7.82
C GLN A 24 17.26 4.60 7.58
N GLU A 25 17.76 3.59 6.85
CA GLU A 25 19.16 3.51 6.45
C GLU A 25 19.57 4.69 5.55
N GLY A 26 18.64 5.18 4.72
CA GLY A 26 18.75 6.46 4.02
C GLY A 26 19.56 6.41 2.72
N SER A 27 19.96 5.23 2.25
CA SER A 27 20.73 5.04 1.01
C SER A 27 19.88 4.65 -0.20
N SER A 28 18.64 4.18 0.02
CA SER A 28 17.85 3.47 -0.99
C SER A 28 16.36 3.82 -0.96
N PHE A 29 16.01 5.09 -1.15
CA PHE A 29 14.62 5.58 -1.12
C PHE A 29 13.76 5.02 -2.24
N ALA A 30 14.31 4.84 -3.44
CA ALA A 30 13.59 4.26 -4.56
C ALA A 30 13.23 2.79 -4.30
N LEU A 31 14.18 2.03 -3.74
CA LEU A 31 13.93 0.66 -3.33
C LEU A 31 12.92 0.61 -2.18
N ALA A 32 13.00 1.51 -1.21
CA ALA A 32 12.04 1.60 -0.12
C ALA A 32 10.60 1.81 -0.65
N ILE A 33 10.40 2.74 -1.60
CA ILE A 33 9.09 2.95 -2.26
C ILE A 33 8.63 1.67 -2.97
N TYR A 34 9.50 1.04 -3.75
CA TYR A 34 9.16 -0.19 -4.47
C TYR A 34 8.73 -1.30 -3.51
N VAL A 35 9.52 -1.58 -2.47
CA VAL A 35 9.23 -2.62 -1.47
C VAL A 35 7.94 -2.31 -0.70
N GLY A 36 7.69 -1.03 -0.38
CA GLY A 36 6.42 -0.60 0.22
C GLY A 36 5.22 -0.85 -0.69
N GLY A 37 5.37 -0.62 -2.00
CA GLY A 37 4.34 -0.95 -2.97
C GLY A 37 4.07 -2.45 -3.10
N VAL A 38 5.13 -3.26 -3.08
CA VAL A 38 5.00 -4.73 -3.02
C VAL A 38 4.27 -5.17 -1.76
N ALA A 39 4.50 -4.52 -0.61
CA ALA A 39 3.75 -4.80 0.61
C ALA A 39 2.23 -4.60 0.42
N VAL A 40 1.84 -3.47 -0.18
CA VAL A 40 0.42 -3.18 -0.49
C VAL A 40 -0.13 -4.21 -1.47
N GLU A 41 0.62 -4.55 -2.51
CA GLU A 41 0.20 -5.54 -3.49
C GLU A 41 -0.03 -6.92 -2.85
N CYS A 42 0.88 -7.37 -1.99
CA CYS A 42 0.72 -8.60 -1.23
C CYS A 42 -0.55 -8.57 -0.37
N LEU A 43 -0.84 -7.46 0.32
CA LEU A 43 -2.04 -7.36 1.13
C LEU A 43 -3.32 -7.46 0.27
N LEU A 44 -3.37 -6.73 -0.84
CA LEU A 44 -4.51 -6.79 -1.77
C LEU A 44 -4.73 -8.20 -2.33
N ARG A 45 -3.64 -8.92 -2.65
CA ARG A 45 -3.70 -10.31 -3.09
C ARG A 45 -4.23 -11.25 -2.00
N ALA A 46 -3.87 -11.03 -0.75
CA ALA A 46 -4.41 -11.80 0.37
C ALA A 46 -5.94 -11.68 0.43
N PHE A 47 -6.45 -10.45 0.42
CA PHE A 47 -7.89 -10.18 0.43
C PHE A 47 -8.61 -10.70 -0.83
N LYS A 48 -8.01 -10.55 -2.01
CA LYS A 48 -8.58 -11.15 -3.23
C LYS A 48 -8.66 -12.66 -3.10
N GLY A 49 -7.59 -13.32 -2.66
CA GLY A 49 -7.52 -14.77 -2.56
C GLY A 49 -8.51 -15.39 -1.57
N GLN A 50 -8.94 -14.67 -0.53
CA GLN A 50 -10.04 -15.10 0.34
C GLN A 50 -11.39 -15.19 -0.39
N ARG A 51 -11.59 -14.38 -1.43
CA ARG A 51 -12.85 -14.26 -2.17
C ARG A 51 -12.85 -15.06 -3.46
N ASP A 52 -11.71 -15.06 -4.15
CA ASP A 52 -11.55 -15.61 -5.48
C ASP A 52 -10.08 -15.96 -5.74
N SER A 53 -9.83 -17.26 -5.87
CA SER A 53 -8.52 -17.87 -6.13
C SER A 53 -8.02 -17.66 -7.56
N THR A 54 -8.85 -17.19 -8.48
CA THR A 54 -8.42 -16.95 -9.86
C THR A 54 -7.46 -15.76 -9.93
N PHE A 55 -6.34 -15.97 -10.62
CA PHE A 55 -5.23 -15.04 -10.66
C PHE A 55 -5.01 -14.57 -12.10
N ASP A 56 -5.49 -13.37 -12.47
CA ASP A 56 -5.17 -12.76 -13.78
C ASP A 56 -5.10 -11.23 -13.75
N GLU A 57 -4.82 -10.65 -12.58
CA GLU A 57 -4.56 -9.22 -12.47
C GLU A 57 -3.05 -9.01 -12.52
N LYS A 58 -2.52 -8.73 -13.72
CA LYS A 58 -1.10 -8.49 -14.05
C LYS A 58 -0.47 -7.36 -13.22
N HIS A 59 -0.34 -7.54 -11.91
CA HIS A 59 0.23 -6.61 -10.92
C HIS A 59 -0.37 -5.19 -10.95
N HIS A 60 -1.50 -4.95 -11.62
CA HIS A 60 -2.07 -3.61 -11.73
C HIS A 60 -2.80 -3.25 -10.44
N LEU A 61 -2.17 -2.41 -9.62
CA LEU A 61 -2.66 -2.06 -8.29
C LEU A 61 -4.10 -1.52 -8.29
N LEU A 62 -4.50 -0.73 -9.29
CA LEU A 62 -5.89 -0.24 -9.40
C LEU A 62 -6.90 -1.38 -9.62
N ARG A 63 -6.54 -2.39 -10.41
CA ARG A 63 -7.39 -3.58 -10.60
C ARG A 63 -7.45 -4.39 -9.30
N LEU A 64 -6.31 -4.55 -8.63
CA LEU A 64 -6.20 -5.24 -7.34
C LEU A 64 -6.97 -4.54 -6.22
N PHE A 65 -6.99 -3.21 -6.18
CA PHE A 65 -7.83 -2.46 -5.25
C PHE A 65 -9.32 -2.76 -5.46
N ALA A 66 -9.78 -2.76 -6.72
CA ALA A 66 -11.17 -3.04 -7.04
C ALA A 66 -11.54 -4.50 -6.75
N ALA A 67 -10.66 -5.44 -7.09
CA ALA A 67 -10.93 -6.87 -6.99
C ALA A 67 -10.78 -7.43 -5.57
N SER A 68 -9.82 -6.91 -4.78
CA SER A 68 -9.62 -7.36 -3.40
C SER A 68 -10.86 -7.17 -2.54
N GLY A 69 -11.68 -6.14 -2.82
CA GLY A 69 -12.80 -5.76 -1.97
C GLY A 69 -12.37 -5.15 -0.66
N MET A 70 -11.10 -4.82 -0.47
CA MET A 70 -10.58 -4.25 0.78
C MET A 70 -11.23 -2.89 1.12
N LEU A 71 -11.73 -2.16 0.12
CA LEU A 71 -12.53 -0.94 0.31
C LEU A 71 -14.04 -1.21 0.53
N ARG A 72 -14.51 -2.44 0.31
CA ARG A 72 -15.90 -2.87 0.50
C ARG A 72 -16.07 -3.53 1.86
N VAL A 73 -15.82 -2.77 2.90
CA VAL A 73 -15.86 -3.26 4.28
C VAL A 73 -17.30 -3.54 4.69
N ASP A 74 -17.52 -4.72 5.27
CA ASP A 74 -18.81 -5.09 5.85
C ASP A 74 -19.05 -4.31 7.14
N ARG A 75 -19.96 -3.34 7.09
CA ARG A 75 -20.30 -2.49 8.25
C ARG A 75 -21.02 -3.30 9.33
N ASP A 76 -21.77 -4.34 8.95
CA ASP A 76 -22.53 -5.13 9.91
C ASP A 76 -21.61 -6.09 10.67
N GLN A 77 -20.61 -6.67 10.01
CA GLN A 77 -19.53 -7.41 10.68
C GLN A 77 -18.78 -6.52 11.69
N LEU A 78 -18.47 -5.28 11.32
CA LEU A 78 -17.80 -4.32 12.23
C LEU A 78 -18.69 -3.92 13.41
N ARG A 79 -19.99 -3.72 13.20
CA ARG A 79 -20.95 -3.46 14.28
C ARG A 79 -21.09 -4.63 15.23
N ALA A 80 -21.06 -5.87 14.72
CA ALA A 80 -21.04 -7.07 15.54
C ALA A 80 -19.82 -7.12 16.47
N GLN A 81 -18.72 -6.50 16.07
CA GLN A 81 -17.53 -6.28 16.92
C GLN A 81 -17.58 -5.00 17.76
N GLN A 82 -18.77 -4.42 17.96
CA GLN A 82 -19.00 -3.24 18.79
C GLN A 82 -18.30 -1.97 18.29
N TRP A 83 -18.00 -1.88 16.99
CA TRP A 83 -17.55 -0.61 16.41
C TRP A 83 -18.72 0.35 16.27
N THR A 84 -18.52 1.60 16.68
CA THR A 84 -19.48 2.68 16.44
C THR A 84 -19.44 3.12 14.96
N ASP A 85 -20.55 3.62 14.43
CA ASP A 85 -20.59 4.12 13.04
C ASP A 85 -19.52 5.18 12.78
N ALA A 86 -19.28 6.08 13.73
CA ALA A 86 -18.21 7.08 13.64
C ALA A 86 -16.82 6.44 13.49
N ARG A 87 -16.54 5.36 14.21
CA ARG A 87 -15.26 4.63 14.10
C ARG A 87 -15.14 3.93 12.74
N ILE A 88 -16.23 3.34 12.26
CA ILE A 88 -16.29 2.70 10.93
C ILE A 88 -16.03 3.73 9.82
N ASP A 89 -16.67 4.89 9.89
CA ASP A 89 -16.51 5.95 8.89
C ASP A 89 -15.08 6.51 8.87
N VAL A 90 -14.48 6.73 10.05
CA VAL A 90 -13.07 7.13 10.15
C VAL A 90 -12.17 6.06 9.54
N HIS A 91 -12.40 4.78 9.84
CA HIS A 91 -11.61 3.69 9.29
C HIS A 91 -11.66 3.63 7.77
N LEU A 92 -12.87 3.69 7.20
CA LEU A 92 -13.09 3.69 5.75
C LEU A 92 -12.44 4.91 5.08
N ARG A 93 -12.63 6.09 5.65
CA ARG A 93 -12.04 7.33 5.13
C ARG A 93 -10.52 7.27 5.15
N THR A 94 -9.92 6.82 6.26
CA THR A 94 -8.46 6.68 6.37
C THR A 94 -7.93 5.68 5.35
N LEU A 95 -8.60 4.54 5.16
CA LEU A 95 -8.22 3.53 4.19
C LEU A 95 -8.28 4.08 2.75
N GLN A 96 -9.34 4.82 2.42
CA GLN A 96 -9.50 5.40 1.09
C GLN A 96 -8.49 6.51 0.79
N VAL A 97 -8.20 7.38 1.76
CA VAL A 97 -7.16 8.40 1.64
C VAL A 97 -5.80 7.74 1.41
N ALA A 98 -5.45 6.73 2.21
CA ALA A 98 -4.19 5.99 2.06
C ALA A 98 -4.09 5.32 0.67
N ALA A 99 -5.15 4.65 0.21
CA ALA A 99 -5.20 4.03 -1.10
C ALA A 99 -5.00 5.04 -2.25
N ASN A 100 -5.63 6.21 -2.17
CA ASN A 100 -5.50 7.27 -3.17
C ASN A 100 -4.06 7.82 -3.25
N GLU A 101 -3.40 8.03 -2.11
CA GLU A 101 -2.01 8.49 -2.06
C GLU A 101 -1.04 7.44 -2.63
N ILE A 102 -1.23 6.16 -2.27
CA ILE A 102 -0.44 5.06 -2.83
C ILE A 102 -0.63 5.00 -4.35
N PHE A 103 -1.88 5.05 -4.82
CA PHE A 103 -2.20 5.04 -6.24
C PHE A 103 -1.52 6.18 -7.01
N ARG A 104 -1.50 7.38 -6.44
CA ARG A 104 -0.89 8.55 -7.07
C ARG A 104 0.62 8.39 -7.26
N LEU A 105 1.28 7.72 -6.31
CA LEU A 105 2.74 7.72 -6.22
C LEU A 105 3.39 6.46 -6.77
N TRP A 106 2.67 5.35 -6.89
CA TRP A 106 3.26 4.05 -7.24
C TRP A 106 3.04 3.63 -8.70
N ASP A 107 4.06 3.00 -9.29
CA ASP A 107 4.00 2.35 -10.59
C ASP A 107 4.84 1.06 -10.59
N ASN A 108 4.34 0.00 -11.26
CA ASN A 108 5.03 -1.28 -11.39
C ASN A 108 6.45 -1.16 -11.97
N ASN A 109 6.68 -0.19 -12.85
CA ASN A 109 7.96 0.01 -13.52
C ASN A 109 9.04 0.55 -12.57
N TYR A 110 8.70 0.94 -11.34
CA TYR A 110 9.68 1.39 -10.37
C TYR A 110 10.69 0.30 -10.00
N ARG A 111 10.36 -0.98 -10.21
CA ARG A 111 11.32 -2.11 -10.12
C ARG A 111 12.56 -1.97 -11.02
N PHE A 112 12.48 -1.12 -12.05
CA PHE A 112 13.55 -0.86 -13.01
C PHE A 112 14.09 0.57 -12.93
N ALA A 113 13.54 1.41 -12.05
CA ALA A 113 13.91 2.81 -11.96
C ALA A 113 15.13 3.00 -11.05
N SER A 114 16.13 3.74 -11.52
CA SER A 114 17.16 4.30 -10.64
C SER A 114 16.56 5.38 -9.74
N GLU A 115 17.25 5.71 -8.64
CA GLU A 115 16.94 6.84 -7.76
C GLU A 115 16.69 8.13 -8.56
N GLU A 116 17.58 8.45 -9.49
CA GLU A 116 17.49 9.64 -10.33
C GLU A 116 16.26 9.63 -11.23
N ARG A 117 15.96 8.49 -11.86
CA ARG A 117 14.82 8.34 -12.77
C ARG A 117 13.51 8.43 -12.00
N LEU A 118 13.41 7.77 -10.84
CA LEU A 118 12.24 7.86 -9.97
C LEU A 118 12.05 9.29 -9.46
N ARG A 119 13.12 9.95 -9.00
CA ARG A 119 13.07 11.35 -8.58
C ARG A 119 12.53 12.26 -9.69
N ALA A 120 13.04 12.14 -10.91
CA ALA A 120 12.58 12.93 -12.06
C ALA A 120 11.10 12.67 -12.38
N HIS A 121 10.68 11.40 -12.33
CA HIS A 121 9.28 11.02 -12.56
C HIS A 121 8.35 11.59 -11.48
N LEU A 122 8.71 11.45 -10.20
CA LEU A 122 7.92 11.97 -9.08
C LEU A 122 7.76 13.50 -9.18
N LYS A 123 8.83 14.23 -9.50
CA LYS A 123 8.76 15.69 -9.72
C LYS A 123 7.76 16.07 -10.82
N LYS A 124 7.63 15.23 -11.86
CA LYS A 124 6.69 15.46 -12.96
C LYS A 124 5.25 15.21 -12.52
N ILE A 125 4.96 14.14 -11.78
CA ILE A 125 3.58 13.74 -11.45
C ILE A 125 3.01 14.47 -10.22
N THR A 126 3.84 14.90 -9.26
CA THR A 126 3.33 15.65 -8.09
C THR A 126 3.23 17.15 -8.34
N GLY A 127 3.80 17.62 -9.45
CA GLY A 127 4.18 19.02 -9.63
C GLY A 127 5.36 19.34 -8.71
N TYR A 128 6.48 19.79 -9.28
CA TYR A 128 7.65 20.16 -8.50
C TYR A 128 7.31 21.35 -7.59
N GLN A 129 6.97 21.05 -6.34
CA GLN A 129 6.92 22.05 -5.28
C GLN A 129 8.35 22.26 -4.79
N LYS A 130 8.72 23.49 -4.45
CA LYS A 130 10.04 23.82 -3.86
C LYS A 130 10.17 23.20 -2.47
N ILE A 131 10.24 21.87 -2.39
CA ILE A 131 10.53 21.14 -1.17
C ILE A 131 11.98 21.42 -0.81
N LYS A 132 12.20 21.95 0.39
CA LYS A 132 13.53 22.16 0.95
C LYS A 132 14.09 20.80 1.40
N GLY A 133 15.23 20.37 0.84
CA GLY A 133 15.90 19.11 1.20
C GLY A 133 15.84 18.05 0.09
N ASP A 134 16.06 16.77 0.46
CA ASP A 134 15.98 15.66 -0.49
C ASP A 134 14.53 15.37 -0.84
N TYR A 135 14.14 15.78 -2.05
CA TYR A 135 12.80 15.59 -2.58
C TYR A 135 12.40 14.11 -2.63
N LEU A 136 13.31 13.20 -3.00
CA LEU A 136 12.97 11.78 -3.11
C LEU A 136 12.77 11.16 -1.72
N LYS A 137 13.57 11.55 -0.73
CA LYS A 137 13.35 11.17 0.67
C LYS A 137 11.96 11.57 1.15
N GLU A 138 11.54 12.80 0.87
CA GLU A 138 10.23 13.29 1.30
C GLU A 138 9.08 12.53 0.61
N GLN A 139 9.21 12.24 -0.70
CA GLN A 139 8.23 11.42 -1.40
C GLN A 139 8.19 9.98 -0.86
N ALA A 140 9.34 9.39 -0.57
CA ALA A 140 9.41 8.07 0.06
C ALA A 140 8.72 8.06 1.41
N ARG A 141 8.94 9.09 2.24
CA ARG A 141 8.26 9.24 3.54
C ARG A 141 6.73 9.29 3.38
N GLN A 142 6.23 10.14 2.48
CA GLN A 142 4.79 10.28 2.23
C GLN A 142 4.17 8.97 1.75
N PHE A 143 4.84 8.30 0.80
CA PHE A 143 4.42 7.01 0.29
C PHE A 143 4.38 5.94 1.39
N LEU A 144 5.47 5.78 2.15
CA LEU A 144 5.59 4.76 3.19
C LEU A 144 4.62 4.98 4.35
N ASN A 145 4.31 6.23 4.71
CA ASN A 145 3.29 6.53 5.71
C ASN A 145 1.90 6.11 5.24
N SER A 146 1.58 6.36 3.96
CA SER A 146 0.31 5.95 3.36
C SER A 146 0.23 4.43 3.25
N ALA A 147 1.30 3.78 2.78
CA ALA A 147 1.42 2.33 2.73
C ALA A 147 1.28 1.70 4.12
N GLN A 148 1.97 2.20 5.14
CA GLN A 148 1.86 1.70 6.52
C GLN A 148 0.42 1.83 7.03
N THR A 149 -0.19 3.00 6.85
CA THR A 149 -1.59 3.24 7.24
C THR A 149 -2.52 2.24 6.57
N PHE A 150 -2.32 1.99 5.28
CA PHE A 150 -3.11 1.01 4.52
C PHE A 150 -2.92 -0.41 5.05
N ILE A 151 -1.67 -0.82 5.31
CA ILE A 151 -1.35 -2.12 5.89
C ILE A 151 -2.01 -2.27 7.27
N ASP A 152 -1.86 -1.31 8.17
CA ASP A 152 -2.42 -1.37 9.53
C ASP A 152 -3.94 -1.53 9.50
N LYS A 153 -4.61 -0.79 8.61
CA LYS A 153 -6.07 -0.88 8.43
C LYS A 153 -6.51 -2.22 7.86
N GLY A 154 -5.74 -2.78 6.93
CA GLY A 154 -6.01 -4.12 6.42
C GLY A 154 -5.68 -5.24 7.39
N VAL A 155 -4.67 -5.09 8.25
CA VAL A 155 -4.40 -6.03 9.35
C VAL A 155 -5.58 -6.09 10.29
N VAL A 156 -6.15 -4.93 10.66
CA VAL A 156 -7.36 -4.88 11.49
C VAL A 156 -8.51 -5.62 10.80
N GLN A 157 -8.71 -5.41 9.49
CA GLN A 157 -9.78 -6.08 8.74
C GLN A 157 -9.57 -7.59 8.58
N TRP A 158 -8.32 -8.03 8.41
CA TRP A 158 -7.98 -9.45 8.24
C TRP A 158 -8.28 -10.28 9.50
N GLN A 159 -8.25 -9.64 10.67
CA GLN A 159 -8.52 -10.27 11.95
C GLN A 159 -10.01 -10.30 12.32
N LEU A 160 -10.89 -9.75 11.48
CA LEU A 160 -12.34 -9.72 11.71
C LEU A 160 -13.05 -10.95 11.18
#